data_AF-A0A521SKK3-F1
#
_entry.id   AF-A0A521SKK3-F1
#
_cell.length_a   1.000
_cell.length_b   1.000
_cell.length_c   1.000
_cell.angle_alpha   90.00
_cell.angle_beta   90.00
_cell.angle_gamma   90.00
#
_symmetry.space_group_name_H-M   'P 1'
#
loop_
_entity.id
_entity.type
_entity.pdbx_description
1 polymer ?
#
loop_
_entity_poly.entity_id
_entity_poly.type
_entity_poly.pdbx_seq_one_letter_code
_entity_poly.pdbx_strand_id
1 'polypeptide(L)'
;MNESPNLSTAAMCRILGNKLPVPLTPADMAKSLRVAFYPAVIRTQKLEDFIRKLRLGLIDSGVKVISYEEALAEGSNGRIGKGIVLVAPGEGEPGNLAIDHVASLSNNTVVGVLDGTLPGIGASRLQNRVNALVSALVWHMAHVMIYVDDLSWTICNMNGAIDTFSLESLEDRIFHSLIPKLAAPVVPPQKGDFEVREDAFDASAPDYGVHVRDMLAGAGLWGKTGLLISQTKIDELAFRNNRYRRIAAAYLSWRTGMSYGFLARQLPVWIEPAFELDEAPPILRRLDWTKEDFHEIE
;
A
#
# COMPACT_ATOMS: atom_id res chain seq x y z
N MET A 1 31.87 -14.43 -8.21
CA MET A 1 30.57 -14.23 -7.53
C MET A 1 29.59 -15.06 -8.33
N ASN A 2 29.17 -16.20 -7.78
CA ASN A 2 28.12 -17.01 -8.40
C ASN A 2 26.86 -16.15 -8.40
N GLU A 3 26.31 -15.90 -9.59
CA GLU A 3 24.96 -15.35 -9.72
C GLU A 3 24.03 -16.37 -9.09
N SER A 4 23.46 -16.06 -7.91
CA SER A 4 22.37 -16.85 -7.38
C SER A 4 21.29 -16.94 -8.46
N PRO A 5 20.75 -18.14 -8.76
CA PRO A 5 19.74 -18.28 -9.79
C PRO A 5 18.50 -17.47 -9.37
N ASN A 6 18.34 -16.30 -9.98
CA ASN A 6 17.22 -15.42 -9.69
C ASN A 6 15.94 -16.03 -10.29
N LEU A 7 14.90 -16.15 -9.47
CA LEU A 7 13.57 -16.55 -9.92
C LEU A 7 13.13 -15.68 -11.11
N SER A 8 12.53 -16.28 -12.15
CA SER A 8 11.93 -15.49 -13.23
C SER A 8 10.77 -14.65 -12.65
N THR A 9 10.50 -13.46 -13.20
CA THR A 9 9.34 -12.65 -12.78
C THR A 9 8.02 -13.43 -12.92
N ALA A 10 7.93 -14.30 -13.94
CA ALA A 10 6.78 -15.16 -14.16
C ALA A 10 6.64 -16.20 -13.03
N ALA A 11 7.73 -16.86 -12.65
CA ALA A 11 7.79 -17.82 -11.55
C ALA A 11 7.42 -17.14 -10.22
N MET A 12 8.01 -15.97 -9.92
CA MET A 12 7.66 -15.19 -8.73
C MET A 12 6.16 -14.85 -8.69
N CYS A 13 5.59 -14.39 -9.80
CA CYS A 13 4.16 -14.08 -9.88
C CYS A 13 3.31 -15.33 -9.63
N ARG A 14 3.66 -16.47 -10.22
CA ARG A 14 2.94 -17.75 -10.02
C ARG A 14 3.01 -18.23 -8.57
N ILE A 15 4.19 -18.21 -7.95
CA ILE A 15 4.40 -18.60 -6.54
C ILE A 15 3.56 -17.73 -5.61
N LEU A 16 3.51 -16.42 -5.88
CA LEU A 16 2.73 -15.46 -5.10
C LEU A 16 1.23 -15.47 -5.45
N GLY A 17 0.79 -16.30 -6.39
CA GLY A 17 -0.61 -16.40 -6.82
C GLY A 17 -1.10 -15.19 -7.62
N ASN A 18 -0.20 -14.37 -8.16
CA ASN A 18 -0.54 -13.24 -9.02
C ASN A 18 -1.01 -13.73 -10.39
N LYS A 19 -2.26 -13.39 -10.76
CA LYS A 19 -2.86 -13.76 -12.04
C LYS A 19 -2.28 -12.99 -13.23
N LEU A 20 -1.66 -11.84 -12.97
CA LEU A 20 -1.07 -10.95 -13.96
C LEU A 20 0.35 -10.59 -13.54
N PRO A 21 1.26 -10.29 -14.49
CA PRO A 21 2.58 -9.76 -14.17
C PRO A 21 2.45 -8.50 -13.31
N VAL A 22 3.18 -8.46 -12.20
CA VAL A 22 3.26 -7.30 -11.32
C VAL A 22 4.61 -6.63 -11.53
N PRO A 23 4.69 -5.29 -11.64
CA PRO A 23 5.97 -4.60 -11.72
C PRO A 23 6.76 -4.82 -10.41
N LEU A 24 7.97 -5.39 -10.52
CA LEU A 24 8.82 -5.71 -9.37
C LEU A 24 9.99 -4.74 -9.19
N THR A 25 10.35 -3.99 -10.24
CA THR A 25 11.42 -2.97 -10.18
C THR A 25 10.84 -1.56 -10.14
N PRO A 26 11.54 -0.56 -9.55
CA PRO A 26 11.10 0.84 -9.60
C PRO A 26 10.87 1.36 -11.02
N ALA A 27 11.68 0.93 -11.99
CA ALA A 27 11.53 1.31 -13.39
C ALA A 27 10.24 0.76 -14.02
N ASP A 28 9.90 -0.50 -13.74
CA ASP A 28 8.65 -1.10 -14.22
C ASP A 28 7.43 -0.48 -13.53
N MET A 29 7.56 -0.20 -12.23
CA MET A 29 6.55 0.51 -11.44
C MET A 29 6.29 1.90 -12.03
N ALA A 30 7.34 2.66 -12.37
CA ALA A 30 7.20 3.97 -12.99
C ALA A 30 6.44 3.90 -14.32
N LYS A 31 6.81 2.97 -15.21
CA LYS A 31 6.14 2.76 -16.50
C LYS A 31 4.68 2.35 -16.37
N SER A 32 4.32 1.66 -15.29
CA SER A 32 2.94 1.26 -15.01
C SER A 32 2.07 2.41 -14.50
N LEU A 33 2.68 3.48 -14.00
CA LEU A 33 1.98 4.58 -13.35
C LEU A 33 1.45 5.61 -14.34
N ARG A 34 0.24 6.07 -14.06
CA ARG A 34 -0.40 7.22 -14.71
C ARG A 34 -0.79 8.21 -13.63
N VAL A 35 -0.31 9.45 -13.77
CA VAL A 35 -0.49 10.49 -12.75
C VAL A 35 -1.13 11.72 -13.37
N ALA A 36 -2.14 12.26 -12.69
CA ALA A 36 -2.73 13.56 -13.00
C ALA A 36 -2.60 14.50 -11.78
N PHE A 37 -2.52 15.80 -12.03
CA PHE A 37 -2.48 16.81 -10.98
C PHE A 37 -3.83 17.52 -10.90
N TYR A 38 -4.43 17.50 -9.72
CA TYR A 38 -5.69 18.17 -9.44
C TYR A 38 -5.52 19.71 -9.45
N PRO A 39 -6.40 20.47 -10.10
CA PRO A 39 -6.31 21.92 -10.19
C PRO A 39 -6.76 22.59 -8.89
N ALA A 40 -5.90 22.55 -7.87
CA ALA A 40 -6.22 23.14 -6.57
C ALA A 40 -6.21 24.67 -6.59
N VAL A 41 -7.16 25.25 -5.86
CA VAL A 41 -7.45 26.69 -5.85
C VAL A 41 -6.49 27.48 -4.94
N ILE A 42 -5.99 26.86 -3.86
CA ILE A 42 -5.17 27.55 -2.84
C ILE A 42 -3.81 26.88 -2.73
N ARG A 43 -2.75 27.60 -3.10
CA ARG A 43 -1.36 27.11 -3.08
C ARG A 43 -0.39 28.22 -2.68
N THR A 44 0.61 27.87 -1.87
CA THR A 44 1.75 28.73 -1.60
C THR A 44 2.76 28.61 -2.74
N GLN A 45 3.62 29.63 -2.93
CA GLN A 45 4.68 29.59 -3.95
C GLN A 45 5.63 28.39 -3.72
N LYS A 46 5.96 28.09 -2.46
CA LYS A 46 6.76 26.91 -2.09
C LYS A 46 6.14 25.62 -2.60
N LEU A 47 4.83 25.47 -2.42
CA LEU A 47 4.10 24.30 -2.88
C LEU A 47 4.05 24.22 -4.41
N GLU A 48 3.86 25.34 -5.12
CA GLU A 48 3.94 25.38 -6.58
C GLU A 48 5.30 24.92 -7.10
N ASP A 49 6.38 25.40 -6.49
CA ASP A 49 7.74 25.02 -6.86
C ASP A 49 8.01 23.55 -6.58
N PHE A 50 7.55 23.03 -5.45
CA PHE A 50 7.65 21.60 -5.14
C PHE A 50 6.86 20.76 -6.15
N ILE A 51 5.61 21.14 -6.48
CA ILE A 51 4.76 20.40 -7.41
C ILE A 51 5.34 20.40 -8.82
N ARG A 52 5.92 21.51 -9.26
CA ARG A 52 6.64 21.59 -10.53
C ARG A 52 7.81 20.61 -10.57
N LYS A 53 8.64 20.58 -9.52
CA LYS A 53 9.77 19.64 -9.42
C LYS A 53 9.30 18.18 -9.33
N LEU A 54 8.27 17.90 -8.54
CA LEU A 54 7.66 16.58 -8.42
C LEU A 54 7.15 16.08 -9.78
N ARG A 55 6.46 16.95 -10.54
CA ARG A 55 5.97 16.62 -11.87
C ARG A 55 7.11 16.25 -12.81
N LEU A 56 8.18 17.05 -12.85
CA LEU A 56 9.35 16.77 -13.68
C LEU A 56 10.02 15.46 -13.26
N GLY A 57 10.29 15.27 -11.97
CA GLY A 57 10.92 14.05 -11.47
C GLY A 57 10.11 12.77 -11.76
N LEU A 58 8.77 12.85 -11.75
CA LEU A 58 7.91 11.74 -12.18
C LEU A 58 8.08 11.45 -13.68
N ILE A 59 8.09 12.48 -14.53
CA ILE A 59 8.29 12.34 -15.97
C ILE A 59 9.67 11.75 -16.27
N ASP A 60 10.72 12.27 -15.64
CA ASP A 60 12.11 11.84 -15.82
C ASP A 60 12.31 10.39 -15.35
N SER A 61 11.52 9.96 -14.36
CA SER A 61 11.46 8.56 -13.89
C SER A 61 10.71 7.62 -14.84
N GLY A 62 10.08 8.12 -15.90
CA GLY A 62 9.30 7.33 -16.87
C GLY A 62 7.83 7.15 -16.52
N VAL A 63 7.28 7.94 -15.59
CA VAL A 63 5.84 7.95 -15.26
C VAL A 63 5.05 8.69 -16.33
N LYS A 64 3.90 8.14 -16.74
CA LYS A 64 2.99 8.83 -17.67
C LYS A 64 2.20 9.91 -16.92
N VAL A 65 2.67 11.15 -16.96
CA VAL A 65 1.92 12.31 -16.45
C VAL A 65 0.97 12.81 -17.53
N ILE A 66 -0.32 12.88 -17.21
CA ILE A 66 -1.41 13.34 -18.10
C ILE A 66 -2.06 14.61 -17.54
N SER A 67 -2.80 15.33 -18.38
CA SER A 67 -3.58 16.48 -17.91
C SER A 67 -4.77 16.03 -17.05
N TYR A 68 -5.31 16.95 -16.26
CA TYR A 68 -6.51 16.67 -15.46
C TYR A 68 -7.73 16.41 -16.35
N GLU A 69 -7.82 17.15 -17.45
CA GLU A 69 -8.88 17.06 -18.45
C GLU A 69 -8.84 15.71 -19.18
N GLU A 70 -7.65 15.22 -19.54
CA GLU A 70 -7.46 13.88 -20.10
C GLU A 70 -7.88 12.81 -19.09
N ALA A 71 -7.47 12.95 -17.84
CA ALA A 71 -7.83 12.01 -16.77
C ALA A 71 -9.35 11.96 -16.53
N LEU A 72 -10.03 13.10 -16.61
CA LEU A 72 -11.49 13.20 -16.52
C LEU A 72 -12.19 12.59 -17.74
N ALA A 73 -11.67 12.83 -18.95
CA ALA A 73 -12.25 12.34 -20.19
C ALA A 73 -12.24 10.81 -20.28
N GLU A 74 -11.29 10.14 -19.64
CA GLU A 74 -11.23 8.68 -19.56
C GLU A 74 -12.23 8.05 -18.58
N GLY A 75 -12.79 8.85 -17.68
CA GLY A 75 -13.78 8.36 -16.74
C GLY A 75 -15.22 8.62 -17.19
N SER A 76 -16.12 8.66 -16.22
CA SER A 76 -17.56 8.84 -16.48
C SER A 76 -18.19 9.65 -15.35
N ASN A 77 -19.30 10.33 -15.64
CA ASN A 77 -20.05 11.14 -14.67
C ASN A 77 -19.19 12.23 -13.99
N GLY A 78 -18.27 12.83 -14.74
CA GLY A 78 -17.38 13.88 -14.22
C GLY A 78 -16.33 13.39 -13.22
N ARG A 79 -15.99 12.09 -13.25
CA ARG A 79 -14.95 11.49 -12.42
C ARG A 79 -13.81 10.94 -13.27
N ILE A 80 -12.60 10.96 -12.72
CA ILE A 80 -11.38 10.41 -13.31
C ILE A 80 -11.45 8.89 -13.46
N GLY A 81 -10.96 8.39 -14.59
CA GLY A 81 -10.87 6.96 -14.89
C GLY A 81 -10.06 6.17 -13.86
N LYS A 82 -10.35 4.87 -13.72
CA LYS A 82 -9.62 3.97 -12.80
C LYS A 82 -8.15 3.82 -13.22
N GLY A 83 -7.27 3.55 -12.27
CA GLY A 83 -5.83 3.33 -12.50
C GLY A 83 -5.01 4.61 -12.64
N ILE A 84 -5.61 5.77 -12.36
CA ILE A 84 -4.93 7.07 -12.39
C ILE A 84 -4.72 7.54 -10.95
N VAL A 85 -3.47 7.86 -10.62
CA VAL A 85 -3.09 8.51 -9.37
C VAL A 85 -3.38 10.00 -9.49
N LEU A 86 -4.08 10.57 -8.51
CA LEU A 86 -4.44 11.98 -8.49
C LEU A 86 -3.65 12.71 -7.39
N VAL A 87 -2.75 13.58 -7.80
CA VAL A 87 -1.95 14.43 -6.90
C VAL A 87 -2.66 15.74 -6.65
N ALA A 88 -2.99 16.00 -5.39
CA ALA A 88 -3.81 17.10 -4.92
C ALA A 88 -3.00 18.05 -4.02
N PRO A 89 -2.40 19.11 -4.60
CA PRO A 89 -1.72 20.11 -3.81
C PRO A 89 -2.69 20.99 -3.03
N GLY A 90 -2.29 21.40 -1.84
CA GLY A 90 -2.98 22.38 -1.02
C GLY A 90 -4.17 21.81 -0.26
N GLU A 91 -4.91 22.71 0.37
CA GLU A 91 -6.14 22.35 1.07
C GLU A 91 -7.34 22.56 0.14
N GLY A 92 -8.19 21.54 0.08
CA GLY A 92 -9.49 21.63 -0.58
C GLY A 92 -10.63 21.80 0.42
N GLU A 93 -11.80 22.15 -0.09
CA GLU A 93 -13.04 22.26 0.68
C GLU A 93 -13.91 21.00 0.55
N PRO A 94 -14.79 20.70 1.53
CA PRO A 94 -15.78 19.65 1.38
C PRO A 94 -16.61 19.79 0.10
N GLY A 95 -16.77 18.70 -0.66
CA GLY A 95 -17.44 18.68 -1.96
C GLY A 95 -16.54 19.03 -3.15
N ASN A 96 -15.29 19.43 -2.90
CA ASN A 96 -14.29 19.69 -3.92
C ASN A 96 -12.90 19.15 -3.52
N LEU A 97 -12.87 18.03 -2.81
CA LEU A 97 -11.62 17.29 -2.57
C LEU A 97 -11.32 16.39 -3.76
N ALA A 98 -10.05 16.07 -3.98
CA ALA A 98 -9.63 15.14 -5.04
C ALA A 98 -10.38 13.79 -4.99
N ILE A 99 -10.72 13.31 -3.79
CA ILE A 99 -11.51 12.08 -3.60
C ILE A 99 -12.93 12.15 -4.20
N ASP A 100 -13.50 13.36 -4.33
CA ASP A 100 -14.84 13.55 -4.92
C ASP A 100 -14.84 13.37 -6.44
N HIS A 101 -13.65 13.47 -7.05
CA HIS A 101 -13.43 13.46 -8.49
C HIS A 101 -12.88 12.13 -9.01
N VAL A 102 -12.73 11.09 -8.18
CA VAL A 102 -12.23 9.77 -8.63
C VAL A 102 -13.34 8.74 -8.77
N ALA A 103 -13.24 7.86 -9.77
CA ALA A 103 -14.25 6.83 -10.00
C ALA A 103 -14.22 5.69 -8.96
N SER A 104 -13.05 5.40 -8.37
CA SER A 104 -12.88 4.25 -7.47
C SER A 104 -11.78 4.49 -6.44
N LEU A 105 -12.14 4.42 -5.15
CA LEU A 105 -11.17 4.57 -4.06
C LEU A 105 -10.09 3.48 -4.06
N SER A 106 -10.44 2.26 -4.48
CA SER A 106 -9.50 1.13 -4.54
C SER A 106 -8.62 1.14 -5.79
N ASN A 107 -8.96 1.91 -6.83
CA ASN A 107 -8.19 1.96 -8.08
C ASN A 107 -7.68 3.36 -8.42
N ASN A 108 -7.91 4.35 -7.57
CA ASN A 108 -7.41 5.71 -7.73
C ASN A 108 -6.73 6.12 -6.43
N THR A 109 -5.41 6.05 -6.42
CA THR A 109 -4.62 6.58 -5.31
C THR A 109 -4.73 8.11 -5.32
N VAL A 110 -5.18 8.67 -4.21
CA VAL A 110 -5.20 10.13 -3.98
C VAL A 110 -4.01 10.51 -3.12
N VAL A 111 -3.20 11.45 -3.60
CA VAL A 111 -2.00 11.96 -2.92
C VAL A 111 -2.25 13.41 -2.52
N GLY A 112 -2.38 13.71 -1.22
CA GLY A 112 -2.43 15.08 -0.73
C GLY A 112 -1.03 15.66 -0.60
N VAL A 113 -0.79 16.90 -1.04
CA VAL A 113 0.50 17.58 -0.88
C VAL A 113 0.29 18.90 -0.16
N LEU A 114 0.82 19.04 1.06
CA LEU A 114 0.58 20.19 1.93
C LEU A 114 1.88 20.91 2.26
N ASP A 115 1.76 22.21 2.48
CA ASP A 115 2.83 23.04 3.04
C ASP A 115 2.93 22.78 4.56
N GLY A 116 4.14 22.66 5.08
CA GLY A 116 4.45 22.50 6.49
C GLY A 116 4.94 21.11 6.85
N THR A 117 4.79 20.76 8.13
CA THR A 117 5.25 19.47 8.69
C THR A 117 4.06 18.57 9.03
N LEU A 118 4.32 17.26 9.07
CA LEU A 118 3.32 16.28 9.52
C LEU A 118 2.83 16.66 10.94
N PRO A 119 1.51 16.78 11.17
CA PRO A 119 1.00 16.98 12.52
C PRO A 119 1.50 15.90 13.48
N GLY A 120 1.95 16.31 14.67
CA GLY A 120 2.49 15.38 15.68
C GLY A 120 3.91 14.86 15.41
N ILE A 121 4.64 15.46 14.47
CA ILE A 121 6.08 15.26 14.34
C ILE A 121 6.76 15.66 15.67
N GLY A 122 7.49 14.73 16.30
CA GLY A 122 8.07 14.92 17.64
C GLY A 122 7.28 14.30 18.81
N ALA A 123 6.13 13.67 18.57
CA ALA A 123 5.48 12.89 19.63
C ALA A 123 6.38 11.73 20.09
N SER A 124 6.61 11.63 21.40
CA SER A 124 7.52 10.64 22.01
C SER A 124 7.04 9.20 21.90
N ARG A 125 5.74 8.99 21.68
CA ARG A 125 5.13 7.66 21.53
C ARG A 125 4.75 7.40 20.09
N LEU A 126 5.17 6.23 19.59
CA LEU A 126 4.88 5.74 18.24
C LEU A 126 3.37 5.77 17.91
N GLN A 127 2.51 5.40 18.87
CA GLN A 127 1.06 5.44 18.72
C GLN A 127 0.53 6.84 18.37
N ASN A 128 1.06 7.89 18.99
CA ASN A 128 0.59 9.26 18.76
C ASN A 128 0.95 9.72 17.35
N ARG A 129 2.14 9.32 16.85
CA ARG A 129 2.55 9.59 15.47
C ARG A 129 1.63 8.88 14.47
N VAL A 130 1.31 7.61 14.72
CA VAL A 130 0.37 6.85 13.88
C VAL A 130 -1.02 7.50 13.92
N ASN A 131 -1.56 7.82 15.09
CA ASN A 131 -2.87 8.46 15.22
C ASN A 131 -2.93 9.81 14.46
N ALA A 132 -1.88 10.62 14.54
CA ALA A 132 -1.83 11.90 13.82
C ALA A 132 -1.79 11.70 12.30
N LEU A 133 -1.01 10.72 11.83
CA LEU A 133 -0.98 10.33 10.42
C LEU A 133 -2.35 9.85 9.94
N VAL A 134 -2.96 8.90 10.64
CA VAL A 134 -4.29 8.37 10.30
C VAL A 134 -5.34 9.49 10.27
N SER A 135 -5.30 10.39 11.27
CA SER A 135 -6.20 11.54 11.32
C SER A 135 -6.01 12.46 10.12
N ALA A 136 -4.77 12.72 9.69
CA ALA A 136 -4.49 13.53 8.51
C ALA A 136 -5.00 12.87 7.21
N LEU A 137 -4.69 11.59 7.00
CA LEU A 137 -5.14 10.84 5.82
C LEU A 137 -6.66 10.87 5.69
N VAL A 138 -7.37 10.67 6.80
CA VAL A 138 -8.83 10.73 6.85
C VAL A 138 -9.37 12.15 6.67
N TRP A 139 -8.76 13.15 7.31
CA TRP A 139 -9.20 14.54 7.18
C TRP A 139 -9.08 15.07 5.74
N HIS A 140 -8.02 14.69 5.04
CA HIS A 140 -7.76 15.07 3.65
C HIS A 140 -8.35 14.08 2.63
N MET A 141 -8.93 12.97 3.09
CA MET A 141 -9.44 11.89 2.25
C MET A 141 -8.41 11.42 1.21
N ALA A 142 -7.16 11.23 1.66
CA ALA A 142 -6.03 10.84 0.83
C ALA A 142 -5.45 9.49 1.30
N HIS A 143 -4.80 8.79 0.37
CA HIS A 143 -4.13 7.52 0.62
C HIS A 143 -2.65 7.71 0.96
N VAL A 144 -2.05 8.76 0.40
CA VAL A 144 -0.69 9.20 0.65
C VAL A 144 -0.74 10.70 0.95
N MET A 145 -0.02 11.13 1.98
CA MET A 145 0.21 12.53 2.27
C MET A 145 1.68 12.87 2.05
N ILE A 146 1.93 14.02 1.44
CA ILE A 146 3.24 14.63 1.32
C ILE A 146 3.19 15.96 2.06
N TYR A 147 4.09 16.16 3.01
CA TYR A 147 4.30 17.43 3.70
C TYR A 147 5.59 18.07 3.20
N VAL A 148 5.55 19.34 2.85
CA VAL A 148 6.67 20.08 2.27
C VAL A 148 7.08 21.21 3.21
N ASP A 149 8.21 21.03 3.85
CA ASP A 149 8.86 22.03 4.68
C ASP A 149 9.92 22.80 3.87
N ASP A 150 10.62 23.75 4.48
CA ASP A 150 11.58 24.62 3.79
C ASP A 150 12.83 23.87 3.30
N LEU A 151 13.23 22.81 4.01
CA LEU A 151 14.44 22.02 3.71
C LEU A 151 14.15 20.54 3.43
N SER A 152 12.94 20.08 3.75
CA SER A 152 12.61 18.67 3.73
C SER A 152 11.20 18.42 3.20
N TRP A 153 10.94 17.17 2.86
CA TRP A 153 9.60 16.70 2.57
C TRP A 153 9.37 15.34 3.20
N THR A 154 8.14 15.07 3.61
CA THR A 154 7.78 13.84 4.31
C THR A 154 6.66 13.12 3.58
N ILE A 155 6.87 11.85 3.23
CA ILE A 155 5.86 10.97 2.67
C ILE A 155 5.24 10.16 3.79
N CYS A 156 3.91 10.13 3.85
CA CYS A 156 3.17 9.29 4.77
C CYS A 156 2.06 8.54 4.06
N ASN A 157 1.73 7.32 4.50
CA ASN A 157 0.68 6.52 3.85
C ASN A 157 -0.15 5.69 4.84
N MET A 158 -1.17 5.02 4.31
CA MET A 158 -2.10 4.18 5.09
C MET A 158 -1.44 2.98 5.80
N ASN A 159 -0.20 2.63 5.47
CA ASN A 159 0.54 1.56 6.17
C ASN A 159 1.24 2.04 7.44
N GLY A 160 1.13 3.31 7.78
CA GLY A 160 1.85 3.90 8.90
C GLY A 160 3.30 4.24 8.60
N ALA A 161 3.75 4.14 7.34
CA ALA A 161 5.09 4.58 6.96
C ALA A 161 5.17 6.11 7.02
N ILE A 162 6.26 6.63 7.59
CA ILE A 162 6.57 8.06 7.66
C ILE A 162 8.05 8.21 7.30
N ASP A 163 8.32 8.69 6.09
CA ASP A 163 9.66 8.84 5.56
C ASP A 163 9.95 10.31 5.26
N THR A 164 10.96 10.90 5.90
CA THR A 164 11.36 12.29 5.71
C THR A 164 12.69 12.37 4.96
N PHE A 165 12.76 13.23 3.96
CA PHE A 165 13.92 13.38 3.07
C PHE A 165 14.29 14.85 2.88
N SER A 166 15.55 15.11 2.55
CA SER A 166 16.00 16.43 2.09
C SER A 166 15.40 16.77 0.72
N LEU A 167 15.04 18.03 0.48
CA LEU A 167 14.61 18.51 -0.83
C LEU A 167 15.69 18.37 -1.92
N GLU A 168 16.96 18.30 -1.54
CA GLU A 168 18.07 18.05 -2.48
C GLU A 168 18.01 16.63 -3.07
N SER A 169 17.46 15.68 -2.32
CA SER A 169 17.31 14.28 -2.74
C SER A 169 16.00 14.00 -3.47
N LEU A 170 15.22 15.04 -3.83
CA LEU A 170 13.85 14.88 -4.32
C LEU A 170 13.76 13.93 -5.52
N GLU A 171 14.62 14.06 -6.52
CA GLU A 171 14.60 13.22 -7.74
C GLU A 171 14.85 11.74 -7.42
N ASP A 172 15.94 11.45 -6.71
CA ASP A 172 16.29 10.10 -6.23
C ASP A 172 15.15 9.47 -5.42
N ARG A 173 14.57 10.24 -4.50
CA ARG A 173 13.52 9.77 -3.59
C ARG A 173 12.15 9.66 -4.28
N ILE A 174 11.88 10.41 -5.34
CA ILE A 174 10.72 10.16 -6.20
C ILE A 174 10.83 8.75 -6.78
N PHE A 175 11.98 8.43 -7.39
CA PHE A 175 12.18 7.15 -8.06
C PHE A 175 12.20 5.96 -7.10
N HIS A 176 12.99 6.06 -6.03
CA HIS A 176 13.23 4.93 -5.13
C HIS A 176 12.24 4.80 -3.97
N SER A 177 11.48 5.85 -3.65
CA SER A 177 10.60 5.85 -2.47
C SER A 177 9.15 6.18 -2.78
N LEU A 178 8.87 7.20 -3.59
CA LEU A 178 7.49 7.58 -3.89
C LEU A 178 6.84 6.65 -4.91
N ILE A 179 7.50 6.40 -6.06
CA ILE A 179 6.96 5.55 -7.13
C ILE A 179 6.53 4.17 -6.63
N PRO A 180 7.34 3.43 -5.85
CA PRO A 180 6.92 2.13 -5.31
C PRO A 180 5.64 2.21 -4.46
N LYS A 181 5.48 3.27 -3.67
CA LYS A 181 4.28 3.48 -2.84
C LYS A 181 3.04 3.83 -3.65
N LEU A 182 3.20 4.43 -4.84
CA LEU A 182 2.10 4.80 -5.72
C LEU A 182 1.70 3.63 -6.64
N ALA A 183 2.66 2.86 -7.13
CA ALA A 183 2.44 1.74 -8.07
C ALA A 183 1.80 0.53 -7.39
N ALA A 184 2.11 0.31 -6.11
CA ALA A 184 1.55 -0.77 -5.30
C ALA A 184 0.80 -0.17 -4.08
N PRO A 185 -0.34 0.51 -4.29
CA PRO A 185 -1.09 1.08 -3.18
C PRO A 185 -1.65 -0.03 -2.30
N VAL A 186 -1.65 0.20 -0.99
CA VAL A 186 -2.26 -0.75 -0.06
C VAL A 186 -3.76 -0.59 -0.07
N VAL A 187 -4.41 -1.57 -0.68
CA VAL A 187 -5.85 -1.73 -0.66
C VAL A 187 -6.20 -2.74 0.43
N PRO A 188 -7.05 -2.35 1.40
CA PRO A 188 -7.52 -3.29 2.41
C PRO A 188 -8.28 -4.45 1.74
N PRO A 189 -8.01 -5.71 2.14
CA PRO A 189 -8.81 -6.85 1.70
C PRO A 189 -10.29 -6.61 1.95
N GLN A 190 -11.12 -6.96 0.97
CA GLN A 190 -12.57 -6.83 1.01
C GLN A 190 -13.20 -8.06 1.66
N LYS A 191 -14.42 -7.92 2.18
CA LYS A 191 -15.14 -9.06 2.77
C LYS A 191 -15.29 -10.24 1.80
N GLY A 192 -15.44 -9.95 0.50
CA GLY A 192 -15.54 -10.96 -0.55
C GLY A 192 -14.23 -11.67 -0.89
N ASP A 193 -13.08 -11.20 -0.40
CA ASP A 193 -11.77 -11.83 -0.63
C ASP A 193 -11.54 -13.04 0.29
N PHE A 194 -12.40 -13.23 1.29
CA PHE A 194 -12.28 -14.30 2.29
C PHE A 194 -13.44 -15.28 2.21
N GLU A 195 -13.12 -16.56 2.30
CA GLU A 195 -14.07 -17.58 2.72
C GLU A 195 -14.04 -17.66 4.25
N VAL A 196 -15.13 -17.25 4.90
CA VAL A 196 -15.27 -17.37 6.35
C VAL A 196 -16.05 -18.64 6.64
N ARG A 197 -15.40 -19.59 7.32
CA ARG A 197 -16.05 -20.81 7.82
C ARG A 197 -16.17 -20.73 9.32
N GLU A 198 -17.39 -20.43 9.79
CA GLU A 198 -17.69 -20.47 11.23
C GLU A 198 -17.48 -21.90 11.75
N ASP A 199 -16.93 -22.01 12.96
CA ASP A 199 -16.67 -23.27 13.67
C ASP A 199 -15.78 -24.30 12.95
N ALA A 200 -15.09 -23.92 11.87
CA ALA A 200 -14.20 -24.82 11.13
C ALA A 200 -12.87 -25.11 11.85
N PHE A 201 -12.56 -24.40 12.94
CA PHE A 201 -11.37 -24.59 13.75
C PHE A 201 -11.75 -24.81 15.21
N ASP A 202 -11.51 -26.03 15.70
CA ASP A 202 -11.64 -26.35 17.12
C ASP A 202 -10.32 -26.11 17.85
N ALA A 203 -10.17 -24.93 18.47
CA ALA A 203 -8.99 -24.58 19.26
C ALA A 203 -8.75 -25.51 20.47
N SER A 204 -9.77 -26.28 20.88
CA SER A 204 -9.68 -27.24 21.99
C SER A 204 -9.22 -28.63 21.56
N ALA A 205 -9.14 -28.90 20.25
CA ALA A 205 -8.67 -30.18 19.75
C ALA A 205 -7.25 -30.48 20.28
N PRO A 206 -6.98 -31.74 20.70
CA PRO A 206 -5.71 -32.11 21.32
C PRO A 206 -4.47 -31.72 20.50
N ASP A 207 -4.58 -31.82 19.17
CA ASP A 207 -3.49 -31.54 18.22
C ASP A 207 -3.06 -30.07 18.19
N TYR A 208 -3.95 -29.14 18.59
CA TYR A 208 -3.66 -27.71 18.58
C TYR A 208 -3.34 -27.13 19.96
N GLY A 209 -3.70 -27.83 21.04
CA GLY A 209 -3.69 -27.27 22.40
C GLY A 209 -2.32 -26.73 22.86
N VAL A 210 -1.22 -27.38 22.49
CA VAL A 210 0.14 -26.87 22.77
C VAL A 210 0.39 -25.54 22.06
N HIS A 211 0.04 -25.45 20.78
CA HIS A 211 0.30 -24.28 19.95
C HIS A 211 -0.55 -23.09 20.35
N VAL A 212 -1.83 -23.32 20.67
CA VAL A 212 -2.74 -22.28 21.18
C VAL A 212 -2.22 -21.72 22.50
N ARG A 213 -1.81 -22.58 23.45
CA ARG A 213 -1.23 -22.13 24.72
C ARG A 213 0.04 -21.30 24.54
N ASP A 214 0.93 -21.73 23.65
CA ASP A 214 2.16 -21.01 23.32
C ASP A 214 1.87 -19.64 22.72
N MET A 215 0.96 -19.54 21.75
CA MET A 215 0.56 -18.25 21.16
C MET A 215 -0.08 -17.32 22.19
N LEU A 216 -0.94 -17.82 23.08
CA LEU A 216 -1.55 -17.01 24.14
C LEU A 216 -0.50 -16.50 25.14
N ALA A 217 0.43 -17.35 25.55
CA ALA A 217 1.53 -16.97 26.43
C ALA A 217 2.42 -15.91 25.78
N GLY A 218 2.81 -16.13 24.52
CA GLY A 218 3.60 -15.20 23.72
C GLY A 218 2.90 -13.85 23.51
N ALA A 219 1.60 -13.86 23.18
CA ALA A 219 0.80 -12.64 23.04
C ALA A 219 0.76 -11.84 24.36
N GLY A 220 0.63 -12.51 25.50
CA GLY A 220 0.66 -11.86 26.82
C GLY A 220 2.02 -11.24 27.15
N LEU A 221 3.13 -11.86 26.75
CA LEU A 221 4.47 -11.28 26.89
C LEU A 221 4.66 -10.09 25.94
N TRP A 222 4.27 -10.24 24.68
CA TRP A 222 4.42 -9.21 23.66
C TRP A 222 3.59 -7.97 23.99
N GLY A 223 2.35 -8.13 24.47
CA GLY A 223 1.50 -7.01 24.90
C GLY A 223 2.13 -6.13 25.98
N LYS A 224 2.99 -6.68 26.84
CA LYS A 224 3.71 -5.93 27.89
C LYS A 224 4.87 -5.08 27.35
N THR A 225 5.33 -5.33 26.13
CA THR A 225 6.48 -4.61 25.54
C THR A 225 6.14 -3.18 25.13
N GLY A 226 4.85 -2.85 24.96
CA GLY A 226 4.43 -1.58 24.37
C GLY A 226 4.78 -1.42 22.89
N LEU A 227 5.31 -2.47 22.24
CA LEU A 227 5.58 -2.50 20.80
C LEU A 227 4.32 -2.76 19.97
N LEU A 228 3.26 -3.26 20.61
CA LEU A 228 1.96 -3.43 19.97
C LEU A 228 1.27 -2.06 19.88
N ILE A 229 1.26 -1.49 18.68
CA ILE A 229 0.54 -0.26 18.35
C ILE A 229 -0.95 -0.60 18.36
N SER A 230 -1.72 0.02 19.25
CA SER A 230 -3.18 -0.15 19.28
C SER A 230 -3.80 0.47 18.03
N GLN A 231 -4.80 -0.20 17.46
CA GLN A 231 -5.45 0.27 16.24
C GLN A 231 -6.13 1.62 16.49
N THR A 232 -5.90 2.59 15.60
CA THR A 232 -6.69 3.82 15.55
C THR A 232 -8.11 3.45 15.11
N LYS A 233 -9.10 3.64 15.99
CA LYS A 233 -10.49 3.33 15.66
C LYS A 233 -11.07 4.42 14.78
N ILE A 234 -11.79 4.04 13.73
CA ILE A 234 -12.45 4.98 12.81
C ILE A 234 -13.41 5.91 13.56
N ASP A 235 -14.12 5.40 14.57
CA ASP A 235 -15.11 6.19 15.29
C ASP A 235 -14.49 7.31 16.13
N GLU A 236 -13.21 7.18 16.47
CA GLU A 236 -12.43 8.18 17.21
C GLU A 236 -11.83 9.26 16.27
N LEU A 237 -11.96 9.10 14.95
CA LEU A 237 -11.42 10.04 13.97
C LEU A 237 -12.35 11.21 13.67
N ALA A 238 -11.76 12.38 13.50
CA ALA A 238 -12.43 13.56 13.00
C ALA A 238 -12.55 13.50 11.47
N PHE A 239 -13.78 13.62 10.98
CA PHE A 239 -14.08 13.74 9.55
C PHE A 239 -14.63 15.14 9.28
N ARG A 240 -14.34 15.69 8.11
CA ARG A 240 -14.91 16.99 7.71
C ARG A 240 -16.45 16.98 7.70
N ASN A 241 -17.07 15.84 7.38
CA ASN A 241 -18.51 15.64 7.47
C ASN A 241 -18.89 14.14 7.45
N ASN A 242 -20.18 13.85 7.65
CA ASN A 242 -20.73 12.49 7.66
C ASN A 242 -20.61 11.76 6.32
N ARG A 243 -20.61 12.48 5.19
CA ARG A 243 -20.42 11.86 3.86
C ARG A 243 -19.02 11.24 3.78
N TYR A 244 -17.99 11.95 4.21
CA TYR A 244 -16.61 11.46 4.20
C TYR A 244 -16.38 10.32 5.18
N ARG A 245 -17.03 10.36 6.36
CA ARG A 245 -17.07 9.21 7.28
C ARG A 245 -17.58 7.95 6.59
N ARG A 246 -18.70 8.06 5.85
CA ARG A 246 -19.26 6.93 5.10
C ARG A 246 -18.35 6.45 3.96
N ILE A 247 -17.69 7.36 3.25
CA ILE A 247 -16.73 7.02 2.19
C ILE A 247 -15.56 6.22 2.77
N ALA A 248 -14.96 6.69 3.86
CA ALA A 248 -13.87 5.97 4.53
C ALA A 248 -14.30 4.62 5.09
N ALA A 249 -15.48 4.56 5.73
CA ALA A 249 -16.04 3.30 6.21
C ALA A 249 -16.26 2.30 5.07
N ALA A 250 -16.80 2.75 3.93
CA ALA A 250 -16.97 1.91 2.74
C ALA A 250 -15.62 1.43 2.18
N TYR A 251 -14.61 2.30 2.08
CA TYR A 251 -13.25 1.92 1.65
C TYR A 251 -12.65 0.82 2.54
N LEU A 252 -12.90 0.91 3.84
CA LEU A 252 -12.42 -0.05 4.84
C LEU A 252 -13.33 -1.28 4.98
N SER A 253 -14.31 -1.45 4.08
CA SER A 253 -15.29 -2.55 4.12
C SER A 253 -16.04 -2.61 5.47
N TRP A 254 -16.39 -1.45 6.01
CA TRP A 254 -17.14 -1.23 7.26
C TRP A 254 -16.47 -1.81 8.51
N ARG A 255 -15.16 -2.02 8.47
CA ARG A 255 -14.37 -2.38 9.65
C ARG A 255 -14.21 -1.18 10.59
N THR A 256 -13.83 -1.44 11.82
CA THR A 256 -13.63 -0.42 12.87
C THR A 256 -12.21 0.16 12.90
N GLY A 257 -11.27 -0.43 12.16
CA GLY A 257 -9.86 -0.01 12.12
C GLY A 257 -9.24 -0.18 10.73
N MET A 258 -8.11 0.50 10.50
CA MET A 258 -7.45 0.53 9.19
C MET A 258 -6.42 -0.58 8.97
N SER A 259 -5.88 -1.14 10.05
CA SER A 259 -4.85 -2.18 10.00
C SER A 259 -5.45 -3.55 10.34
N TYR A 260 -4.98 -4.58 9.65
CA TYR A 260 -5.19 -5.98 10.00
C TYR A 260 -3.83 -6.62 10.25
N GLY A 261 -3.79 -7.56 11.18
CA GLY A 261 -2.59 -8.31 11.50
C GLY A 261 -3.00 -9.60 12.17
N PHE A 262 -2.26 -10.66 11.89
CA PHE A 262 -2.46 -11.96 12.50
C PHE A 262 -1.11 -12.52 12.87
N LEU A 263 -1.07 -13.24 13.98
CA LEU A 263 0.01 -14.17 14.24
C LEU A 263 -0.35 -15.46 13.51
N ALA A 264 0.51 -15.91 12.61
CA ALA A 264 0.37 -17.20 11.96
C ALA A 264 1.38 -18.18 12.54
N ARG A 265 0.95 -19.42 12.75
CA ARG A 265 1.84 -20.54 13.02
C ARG A 265 1.59 -21.59 11.94
N GLN A 266 2.63 -21.92 11.19
CA GLN A 266 2.58 -23.06 10.30
C GLN A 266 2.71 -24.33 11.15
N LEU A 267 1.72 -25.21 11.07
CA LEU A 267 1.80 -26.54 11.65
C LEU A 267 2.54 -27.47 10.68
N PRO A 268 3.26 -28.48 11.20
CA PRO A 268 3.80 -29.52 10.34
C PRO A 268 2.67 -30.13 9.51
N VAL A 269 2.81 -30.07 8.20
CA VAL A 269 1.92 -30.75 7.26
C VAL A 269 2.67 -31.92 6.67
N TRP A 270 1.96 -33.02 6.42
CA TRP A 270 2.54 -34.14 5.69
C TRP A 270 2.75 -33.69 4.24
N ILE A 271 4.00 -33.72 3.80
CA ILE A 271 4.39 -33.48 2.41
C ILE A 271 4.94 -34.80 1.86
N GLU A 272 4.58 -35.11 0.62
CA GLU A 272 5.25 -36.21 -0.08
C GLU A 272 6.74 -35.88 -0.22
N PRO A 273 7.64 -36.86 -0.02
CA PRO A 273 9.06 -36.64 -0.25
C PRO A 273 9.30 -36.16 -1.67
N ALA A 274 10.25 -35.24 -1.85
CA ALA A 274 10.81 -35.00 -3.17
C ALA A 274 11.39 -36.32 -3.70
N PHE A 275 11.16 -36.61 -4.97
CA PHE A 275 11.74 -37.73 -5.68
C PHE A 275 12.80 -37.21 -6.63
N GLU A 276 13.85 -38.00 -6.82
CA GLU A 276 14.86 -37.74 -7.85
C GLU A 276 14.19 -37.73 -9.23
N LEU A 277 14.70 -36.90 -10.14
CA LEU A 277 14.05 -36.70 -11.43
C LEU A 277 13.96 -38.00 -12.25
N ASP A 278 14.94 -38.88 -12.13
CA ASP A 278 14.96 -40.20 -12.77
C ASP A 278 13.89 -41.17 -12.24
N GLU A 279 13.50 -41.00 -10.98
CA GLU A 279 12.42 -41.73 -10.31
C GLU A 279 11.03 -41.13 -10.60
N ALA A 280 10.96 -39.91 -11.14
CA ALA A 280 9.70 -39.24 -11.41
C ALA A 280 8.84 -39.95 -12.48
N PRO A 281 7.50 -39.80 -12.45
CA PRO A 281 6.61 -40.27 -13.51
C PRO A 281 7.10 -39.87 -14.91
N PRO A 282 6.97 -40.73 -15.94
CA PRO A 282 7.49 -40.46 -17.29
C PRO A 282 7.02 -39.13 -17.90
N ILE A 283 5.84 -38.64 -17.50
CA ILE A 283 5.31 -37.35 -17.94
C ILE A 283 6.14 -36.17 -17.43
N LEU A 284 6.65 -36.25 -16.19
CA LEU A 284 7.50 -35.22 -15.59
C LEU A 284 8.92 -35.29 -16.15
N ARG A 285 9.47 -36.50 -16.38
CA ARG A 285 10.79 -36.67 -17.02
C ARG A 285 10.90 -36.14 -18.44
N ARG A 286 9.76 -36.03 -19.15
CA ARG A 286 9.69 -35.51 -20.52
C ARG A 286 9.46 -34.01 -20.59
N LEU A 287 9.20 -33.35 -19.45
CA LEU A 287 9.18 -31.91 -19.41
C LEU A 287 10.59 -31.40 -19.70
N ASP A 288 10.67 -30.35 -20.51
CA ASP A 288 11.93 -29.65 -20.72
C ASP A 288 12.16 -28.74 -19.51
N TRP A 289 12.85 -29.28 -18.50
CA TRP A 289 13.16 -28.58 -17.25
C TRP A 289 14.01 -27.32 -17.46
N THR A 290 14.53 -27.10 -18.68
CA THR A 290 15.27 -25.89 -19.06
C THR A 290 14.41 -24.82 -19.73
N LYS A 291 13.16 -25.12 -20.08
CA LYS A 291 12.25 -24.21 -20.81
C LYS A 291 10.99 -23.81 -20.04
N GLU A 292 10.69 -24.47 -18.94
CA GLU A 292 9.56 -24.18 -18.04
C GLU A 292 10.09 -23.49 -16.75
N ASP A 293 9.22 -22.79 -16.01
CA ASP A 293 9.56 -22.07 -14.76
C ASP A 293 9.91 -23.06 -13.62
N PHE A 294 11.04 -23.75 -13.72
CA PHE A 294 11.58 -24.61 -12.68
C PHE A 294 12.82 -23.99 -12.05
N HIS A 295 12.98 -24.22 -10.75
CA HIS A 295 14.11 -23.73 -9.97
C HIS A 295 14.89 -24.90 -9.41
N GLU A 296 16.11 -25.05 -9.89
CA GLU A 296 17.10 -25.95 -9.32
C GLU A 296 17.50 -25.40 -7.95
N ILE A 297 17.31 -26.20 -6.91
CA ILE A 297 17.75 -25.90 -5.53
C ILE A 297 18.99 -26.74 -5.31
N GLU A 298 20.16 -26.10 -5.27
CA GLU A 298 21.43 -26.73 -4.85
C GLU A 298 21.46 -26.98 -3.34
#